data_AF-A0A2E1RA30-F1
#
_entry.id   AF-A0A2E1RA30-F1
#
_cell.length_a   1.000
_cell.length_b   1.000
_cell.length_c   1.000
_cell.angle_alpha   90.00
_cell.angle_beta   90.00
_cell.angle_gamma   90.00
#
_symmetry.space_group_name_H-M   'P 1'
#
loop_
_entity.id
_entity.type
_entity.pdbx_description
1 polymer ?
#
loop_
_entity_poly.entity_id
_entity_poly.type
_entity_poly.pdbx_seq_one_letter_code
_entity_poly.pdbx_strand_id
1 'polypeptide(L)' 'MFASACSMHTEIFILQLFSLLSRNILFLNKGKLESTQPAQTFFREPMSNNASKFIAGDIVE' A
#
# COMPACT_ATOMS: atom_id res chain seq x y z
N MET A 1 13.42 7.52 13.54
CA MET A 1 14.38 6.43 13.25
C MET A 1 14.13 6.04 11.79
N PHE A 2 15.02 6.43 10.89
CA PHE A 2 14.88 6.13 9.45
C PHE A 2 15.48 4.75 9.20
N ALA A 3 14.67 3.79 8.74
CA ALA A 3 15.15 2.50 8.30
C ALA A 3 15.54 2.58 6.81
N SER A 4 16.76 2.16 6.52
CA SER A 4 17.39 2.16 5.19
C SER A 4 17.28 0.79 4.52
N ALA A 5 17.38 0.85 3.19
CA ALA A 5 17.02 -0.05 2.10
C ALA A 5 17.60 -1.49 2.07
N CYS A 6 16.85 -2.41 1.42
CA CYS A 6 17.42 -3.32 0.42
C CYS A 6 16.37 -3.85 -0.61
N SER A 7 16.58 -3.48 -1.88
CA SER A 7 16.28 -4.21 -3.14
C SER A 7 14.88 -4.82 -3.43
N MET A 8 13.89 -3.96 -3.72
CA MET A 8 12.72 -4.16 -4.63
C MET A 8 12.21 -2.76 -5.07
N HIS A 9 13.15 -1.93 -5.53
CA HIS A 9 13.22 -0.50 -5.20
C HIS A 9 12.47 0.48 -6.12
N THR A 10 11.83 0.06 -7.22
CA THR A 10 11.18 1.06 -8.09
C THR A 10 9.69 1.21 -7.76
N GLU A 11 8.95 0.11 -7.65
CA GLU A 11 7.50 0.17 -7.44
C GLU A 11 7.11 0.55 -6.01
N ILE A 12 7.82 0.00 -5.01
CA ILE A 12 7.61 0.36 -3.61
C ILE A 12 7.95 1.83 -3.38
N PHE A 13 9.03 2.32 -3.97
CA PHE A 13 9.45 3.72 -3.82
C PHE A 13 8.49 4.68 -4.52
N ILE A 14 7.91 4.27 -5.67
CA ILE A 14 6.83 5.01 -6.35
C ILE A 14 5.56 5.02 -5.49
N LEU A 15 5.11 3.88 -4.97
CA LEU A 15 3.91 3.79 -4.11
C LEU A 15 4.08 4.60 -2.81
N GLN A 16 5.26 4.54 -2.21
CA GLN A 16 5.58 5.25 -0.97
C GLN A 16 5.75 6.77 -1.22
N LEU A 17 6.27 7.18 -2.38
CA LEU A 17 6.27 8.59 -2.79
C LEU A 17 4.85 9.10 -3.08
N PHE A 18 4.00 8.29 -3.71
CA PHE A 18 2.58 8.59 -3.88
C PHE A 18 1.83 8.70 -2.55
N SER A 19 2.22 7.90 -1.54
CA SER A 19 1.66 8.00 -0.18
C SER A 19 1.91 9.38 0.46
N LEU A 20 3.06 10.00 0.18
CA LEU A 20 3.38 11.34 0.69
C LEU A 20 2.57 12.45 0.01
N LEU A 21 2.11 12.24 -1.23
CA LEU A 21 1.37 13.23 -2.02
C LEU A 21 -0.14 13.05 -1.96
N SER A 22 -0.62 11.83 -1.66
CA SER A 22 -2.04 11.50 -1.62
C SER A 22 -2.60 11.61 -0.19
N ARG A 23 -3.81 12.16 -0.06
CA ARG A 23 -4.54 12.14 1.22
C ARG A 23 -5.09 10.76 1.53
N ASN A 24 -5.60 10.06 0.51
CA ASN A 24 -6.23 8.75 0.61
C ASN A 24 -5.71 7.80 -0.48
N ILE A 25 -5.64 6.52 -0.15
CA ILE A 25 -5.40 5.39 -1.05
C ILE A 25 -6.75 4.74 -1.36
N LEU A 26 -6.98 4.45 -2.64
CA LEU A 26 -8.09 3.61 -3.11
C LEU A 26 -7.50 2.25 -3.47
N PHE A 27 -7.85 1.22 -2.68
CA PHE A 27 -7.42 -0.13 -2.96
C PHE A 27 -8.45 -0.85 -3.83
N LEU A 28 -8.01 -1.22 -5.03
CA LEU A 28 -8.81 -1.91 -6.03
C LEU A 28 -8.34 -3.36 -6.12
N ASN A 29 -9.26 -4.31 -6.01
CA ASN A 29 -9.02 -5.72 -6.26
C ASN A 29 -10.00 -6.22 -7.33
N LYS A 30 -9.51 -6.87 -8.39
CA LYS A 30 -10.34 -7.38 -9.51
C LYS A 30 -11.32 -6.34 -10.08
N GLY A 31 -10.90 -5.09 -10.17
CA GLY A 31 -11.74 -3.98 -10.67
C GLY A 31 -12.82 -3.49 -9.69
N LYS A 32 -12.85 -3.99 -8.45
CA LYS A 32 -13.74 -3.53 -7.39
C LYS A 32 -12.99 -2.72 -6.34
N LEU A 33 -13.59 -1.63 -5.87
CA LEU A 33 -13.10 -0.87 -4.74
C LEU A 33 -13.35 -1.65 -3.46
N GLU A 34 -12.28 -2.10 -2.80
CA GLU A 34 -12.37 -2.86 -1.55
C GLU A 34 -12.16 -1.98 -0.32
N SER A 35 -11.28 -0.98 -0.39
CA SER A 35 -11.07 -0.06 0.73
C SER A 35 -10.63 1.33 0.28
N THR A 36 -11.06 2.34 1.04
CA THR A 36 -10.57 3.72 0.94
C THR A 36 -10.03 4.11 2.30
N GLN A 37 -8.77 4.53 2.37
CA GLN A 37 -8.08 4.77 3.63
C GLN A 37 -7.05 5.90 3.51
N PRO A 38 -6.79 6.69 4.57
CA PRO A 38 -5.69 7.64 4.57
C PRO A 38 -4.35 7.00 4.21
N ALA A 39 -3.57 7.66 3.35
CA ALA A 39 -2.29 7.12 2.88
C ALA A 39 -1.29 6.87 4.02
N GLN A 40 -1.39 7.65 5.11
CA GLN A 40 -0.55 7.52 6.30
C GLN A 40 -0.80 6.21 7.07
N THR A 41 -2.01 5.67 6.99
CA THR A 41 -2.41 4.47 7.74
C THR A 41 -2.47 3.23 6.85
N PHE A 42 -2.74 3.36 5.55
CA PHE A 42 -2.90 2.23 4.62
C PHE A 42 -1.75 1.20 4.69
N PHE A 43 -0.50 1.68 4.68
CA PHE A 43 0.68 0.81 4.69
C PHE A 43 1.04 0.25 6.08
N ARG A 44 0.43 0.76 7.15
CA ARG A 44 0.70 0.34 8.54
C ARG A 44 -0.40 -0.57 9.07
N GLU A 45 -1.66 -0.21 8.79
CA GLU A 45 -2.87 -0.85 9.31
C GLU A 45 -3.92 -0.90 8.18
N PRO A 46 -3.72 -1.73 7.14
CA PRO A 46 -4.65 -1.84 6.03
C PRO A 46 -6.01 -2.38 6.50
N MET A 47 -7.09 -1.74 6.07
CA MET A 47 -8.45 -2.13 6.48
C MET A 47 -8.98 -3.40 5.78
N SER A 48 -8.42 -3.78 4.61
CA SER A 48 -8.79 -5.00 3.89
C SER A 48 -7.75 -6.09 4.11
N ASN A 49 -8.21 -7.34 4.28
CA ASN A 49 -7.33 -8.50 4.35
C ASN A 49 -6.50 -8.67 3.06
N ASN A 50 -7.10 -8.37 1.91
CA ASN A 50 -6.42 -8.38 0.62
C ASN A 50 -5.41 -7.25 0.49
N ALA A 51 -5.71 -6.07 1.04
CA ALA A 51 -4.73 -4.97 1.11
C ALA A 51 -3.53 -5.36 1.99
N SER A 52 -3.78 -6.06 3.11
CA SER A 52 -2.71 -6.60 3.97
C SER A 52 -1.81 -7.58 3.22
N LYS A 53 -2.41 -8.55 2.52
CA LYS A 53 -1.69 -9.49 1.65
C LYS A 53 -0.91 -8.79 0.54
N PHE A 54 -1.51 -7.81 -0.11
CA PHE A 54 -0.88 -7.00 -1.17
C PHE A 54 0.38 -6.30 -0.66
N ILE A 55 0.30 -5.64 0.50
CA ILE A 55 1.44 -4.92 1.10
C ILE A 55 2.54 -5.90 1.53
N ALA A 56 2.18 -7.10 1.98
CA ALA A 56 3.13 -8.16 2.33
C ALA A 56 3.79 -8.81 1.10
N GLY A 57 3.37 -8.47 -0.12
CA GLY A 57 3.83 -9.10 -1.36
C GLY A 57 3.28 -10.50 -1.59
N ASP A 58 2.19 -10.86 -0.91
CA ASP A 58 1.48 -12.13 -1.07
C ASP A 58 0.50 -12.08 -2.25
N ILE A 59 0.09 -13.26 -2.74
CA ILE A 59 -0.88 -13.36 -3.83
C ILE A 59 -2.27 -13.00 -3.30
N VAL A 60 -2.82 -11.90 -3.81
CA VAL A 60 -4.18 -11.47 -3.55
C VAL A 60 -5.12 -12.25 -4.44
N GLU A 61 -6.14 -12.89 -3.86
CA GLU A 61 -7.07 -13.72 -4.63
C GLU A 61 -7.99 -12.95 -5.54
#